data_AF-A0A0R3S032-F1
#
_entry.id   AF-A0A0R3S032-F1
#
_cell.length_a   1.000
_cell.length_b   1.000
_cell.length_c   1.000
_cell.angle_alpha   90.00
_cell.angle_beta   90.00
_cell.angle_gamma   90.00
#
_symmetry.space_group_name_H-M   'P 1'
#
loop_
_entity.id
_entity.type
_entity.pdbx_description
1 polymer ?
#
loop_
_entity_poly.entity_id
_entity_poly.type
_entity_poly.pdbx_seq_one_letter_code
_entity_poly.pdbx_strand_id
1 'polypeptide(L)'
;MADILHRMNGPSWGPLMKAGVSLLHTSAVQLSSPFVKAQKKMDPEIAKLREERKRRKLKKEIKLLESFGRKPKPVEEYIFDKKYEANINERMRPVVRLSENEVDERANLEMDYKLHLNKLAVMDTRWIAQSIQKQESALQKLKVLSPELYKAALEPDECFLQSFVYQGPTLTPPLESYEPPDGHYIDVSKKWLC
;
A
#
# COMPACT_ATOMS: atom_id res chain seq x y z
N MET A 1 42.26 -13.15 8.93
CA MET A 1 42.91 -11.95 8.37
C MET A 1 43.17 -10.99 9.52
N ALA A 2 44.46 -10.81 9.81
CA ALA A 2 45.12 -9.79 10.62
C ALA A 2 44.39 -9.22 11.87
N ASP A 3 44.62 -9.88 13.00
CA ASP A 3 44.87 -9.23 14.29
C ASP A 3 46.25 -8.56 14.24
N ILE A 4 46.31 -7.24 14.21
CA ILE A 4 47.53 -6.48 14.48
C ILE A 4 47.08 -5.19 15.17
N LEU A 5 47.42 -5.03 16.46
CA LEU A 5 48.17 -3.88 16.97
C LEU A 5 48.57 -4.11 18.43
N HIS A 6 49.88 -4.39 18.57
CA HIS A 6 50.73 -4.29 19.74
C HIS A 6 50.35 -3.14 20.69
N ARG A 7 50.23 -3.38 22.00
CA ARG A 7 51.34 -3.33 22.98
C ARG A 7 52.15 -2.03 22.88
N MET A 8 51.92 -1.08 23.78
CA MET A 8 52.97 -0.20 24.33
C MET A 8 52.63 0.20 25.78
N ASN A 9 53.27 -0.50 26.72
CA ASN A 9 53.58 0.01 28.05
C ASN A 9 54.94 0.70 27.97
N GLY A 10 55.07 1.89 28.58
CA GLY A 10 56.36 2.51 28.85
C GLY A 10 56.26 4.02 29.13
N PRO A 11 56.33 4.47 30.39
CA PRO A 11 56.53 5.87 30.70
C PRO A 11 58.00 6.24 30.45
N SER A 12 58.26 7.21 29.58
CA SER A 12 59.58 7.80 29.40
C SER A 12 59.90 8.73 30.59
N TRP A 13 60.91 8.39 31.38
CA TRP A 13 61.42 9.27 32.43
C TRP A 13 62.35 10.31 31.79
N GLY A 14 61.87 11.54 31.64
CA GLY A 14 62.70 12.72 31.35
C GLY A 14 63.21 13.34 32.66
N PRO A 15 64.34 14.07 32.65
CA PRO A 15 64.97 14.56 33.85
C PRO A 15 64.14 15.63 34.58
N LEU A 16 64.11 15.45 35.90
CA LEU A 16 63.47 16.24 36.94
C LEU A 16 64.02 17.68 36.99
N MET A 17 63.33 18.64 36.38
CA MET A 17 63.50 20.07 36.69
C MET A 17 62.81 20.36 38.02
N LYS A 18 63.60 20.51 39.09
CA LYS A 18 63.11 20.92 40.42
C LYS A 18 62.72 22.40 40.39
N ALA A 19 61.44 22.70 40.16
CA ALA A 19 60.86 24.01 40.41
C ALA A 19 60.31 24.05 41.85
N GLY A 20 60.75 25.02 42.65
CA GLY A 20 60.41 25.16 44.07
C GLY A 20 58.91 25.36 44.31
N VAL A 21 58.37 24.65 45.31
CA VAL A 21 56.92 24.58 45.65
C VAL A 21 56.46 25.73 46.57
N SER A 22 57.23 26.81 46.72
CA SER A 22 56.93 27.81 47.77
C SER A 22 55.97 28.94 47.37
N LEU A 23 55.32 28.91 46.20
CA LEU A 23 54.51 30.04 45.71
C LEU A 23 53.18 29.70 45.00
N LEU A 24 52.57 28.53 45.25
CA LEU A 24 51.25 28.22 44.71
C LEU A 24 50.18 28.24 45.80
N HIS A 25 49.39 29.31 45.84
CA HIS A 25 48.16 29.37 46.62
C HIS A 25 47.08 28.56 45.89
N THR A 26 46.95 27.27 46.19
CA THR A 26 45.88 26.43 45.63
C THR A 26 44.62 26.59 46.49
N SER A 27 43.64 27.39 46.05
CA SER A 27 42.28 27.30 46.59
C SER A 27 41.61 26.02 46.05
N ALA A 28 41.03 25.21 46.94
CA ALA A 28 40.31 24.00 46.54
C ALA A 28 39.14 24.34 45.61
N VAL A 29 39.09 23.71 44.44
CA VAL A 29 37.99 23.84 43.47
C VAL A 29 36.71 23.28 44.11
N GLN A 30 35.77 24.14 44.48
CA GLN A 30 34.45 23.73 44.93
C GLN A 30 33.63 23.29 43.72
N LEU A 31 33.65 21.99 43.39
CA LEU A 31 32.92 21.41 42.26
C LEU A 31 31.39 21.37 42.43
N SER A 32 30.84 21.86 43.54
CA SER A 32 29.41 22.08 43.74
C SER A 32 29.17 23.04 44.91
N SER A 33 28.15 23.89 44.83
CA SER A 33 27.73 24.67 46.00
C SER A 33 27.32 23.72 47.14
N PRO A 34 27.60 24.03 48.42
CA PRO A 34 27.18 23.21 49.57
C PRO A 34 25.64 23.12 49.70
N PHE A 35 24.89 23.91 48.93
CA PHE A 35 23.44 23.88 48.89
C PHE A 35 22.86 22.92 47.83
N VAL A 36 23.69 22.40 46.91
CA VAL A 36 23.25 21.45 45.88
C VAL A 36 23.52 20.02 46.34
N LYS A 37 22.44 19.29 46.63
CA LYS A 37 22.49 17.89 47.03
C LYS A 37 22.83 17.01 45.81
N ALA A 38 23.75 16.06 45.99
CA ALA A 38 24.07 15.07 44.95
C ALA A 38 22.81 14.33 44.49
N GLN A 39 22.61 14.22 43.17
CA GLN A 39 21.46 13.54 42.61
C GLN A 39 21.55 12.05 42.94
N LYS A 40 20.61 11.56 43.77
CA LYS A 40 20.57 10.15 44.15
C LYS A 40 20.20 9.31 42.92
N LYS A 41 20.93 8.20 42.74
CA LYS A 41 20.58 7.17 41.76
C LYS A 41 19.18 6.66 42.12
N MET A 42 18.29 6.59 41.12
CA MET A 42 16.92 6.12 41.36
C MET A 42 16.94 4.65 41.78
N ASP A 43 16.02 4.29 42.67
CA ASP A 43 15.83 2.90 43.07
C ASP A 43 15.54 2.02 41.84
N PRO A 44 16.11 0.81 41.77
CA PRO A 44 15.98 -0.07 40.61
C PRO A 44 14.53 -0.44 40.30
N GLU A 45 13.67 -0.53 41.32
CA GLU A 45 12.24 -0.80 41.15
C GLU A 45 11.49 0.39 40.53
N ILE A 46 11.83 1.62 40.93
CA ILE A 46 11.24 2.85 40.37
C ILE A 46 11.67 3.01 38.90
N ALA A 47 12.91 2.65 38.55
CA ALA A 47 13.39 2.65 37.17
C ALA A 47 12.61 1.66 36.28
N LYS A 48 12.43 0.41 36.75
CA LYS A 48 11.61 -0.61 36.06
C LYS A 48 10.17 -0.14 35.86
N LEU A 49 9.55 0.46 36.88
CA LEU A 49 8.19 1.01 36.78
C LEU A 49 8.08 2.15 35.76
N ARG A 50 9.09 3.01 35.63
CA ARG A 50 9.12 4.07 34.61
C ARG A 50 9.27 3.48 33.21
N GLU A 51 10.11 2.47 33.03
CA GLU A 51 10.28 1.77 31.76
C GLU A 51 9.00 1.04 31.34
N GLU A 52 8.33 0.34 32.27
CA GLU A 52 7.04 -0.28 32.00
C GLU A 52 5.98 0.73 31.60
N ARG A 53 5.92 1.90 32.24
CA ARG A 53 5.00 2.97 31.83
C ARG A 53 5.30 3.45 30.42
N LYS A 54 6.57 3.64 30.05
CA LYS A 54 6.97 4.01 28.68
C LYS A 54 6.57 2.92 27.68
N ARG A 55 6.85 1.65 27.99
CA ARG A 55 6.48 0.50 27.16
C ARG A 55 4.97 0.40 26.98
N ARG A 56 4.18 0.62 28.04
CA ARG A 56 2.70 0.64 27.96
C ARG A 56 2.18 1.79 27.10
N LYS A 57 2.80 2.98 27.19
CA LYS A 57 2.45 4.12 26.32
C LYS A 57 2.73 3.82 24.85
N LEU A 58 3.95 3.36 24.54
CA LEU A 58 4.33 2.98 23.17
C LEU A 58 3.45 1.86 22.62
N LYS A 59 3.13 0.83 23.43
CA LYS A 59 2.19 -0.23 23.02
C LYS A 59 0.80 0.29 22.68
N LYS A 60 0.29 1.26 23.45
CA LYS A 60 -1.02 1.88 23.17
C LYS A 60 -0.98 2.71 21.89
N GLU A 61 0.11 3.44 21.66
CA GLU A 61 0.31 4.27 20.48
C GLU A 61 0.48 3.42 19.21
N ILE A 62 1.26 2.34 19.28
CA ILE A 62 1.37 1.35 18.19
C ILE A 62 -0.01 0.76 17.89
N LYS A 63 -0.75 0.30 18.90
CA LYS A 63 -2.10 -0.25 18.70
C LYS A 63 -3.07 0.78 18.08
N LEU A 64 -2.91 2.05 18.43
CA LEU A 64 -3.70 3.15 17.86
C LEU A 64 -3.33 3.37 16.38
N LEU A 65 -2.03 3.42 16.05
CA LEU A 65 -1.56 3.56 14.67
C LEU A 65 -1.96 2.35 13.80
N GLU A 66 -1.85 1.13 14.33
CA GLU A 66 -2.33 -0.09 13.67
C GLU A 66 -3.84 -0.05 13.38
N SER A 67 -4.61 0.65 14.21
CA SER A 67 -6.06 0.84 13.99
C SER A 67 -6.37 1.88 12.91
N PHE A 68 -5.48 2.85 12.66
CA PHE A 68 -5.64 3.85 11.61
C PHE A 68 -5.20 3.35 10.23
N GLY A 69 -4.08 2.60 10.16
CA GLY A 69 -3.46 2.15 8.91
C GLY A 69 -4.24 1.13 8.08
N ARG A 70 -5.50 0.82 8.45
CA ARG A 70 -6.38 -0.13 7.74
C ARG A 70 -7.62 0.50 7.13
N LYS A 71 -7.72 1.83 7.11
CA LYS A 71 -8.86 2.50 6.46
C LYS A 71 -8.61 2.53 4.94
N PRO A 72 -9.44 1.88 4.12
CA PRO A 72 -9.31 1.99 2.67
C PRO A 72 -9.52 3.44 2.25
N LYS A 73 -8.84 3.86 1.18
CA LYS A 73 -9.08 5.16 0.58
C LYS A 73 -10.56 5.23 0.14
N PRO A 74 -11.26 6.34 0.37
CA PRO A 74 -12.64 6.48 -0.07
C PRO A 74 -12.71 6.45 -1.60
N VAL A 75 -13.75 5.81 -2.13
CA VAL A 75 -14.04 5.82 -3.57
C VAL A 75 -14.91 7.03 -3.86
N GLU A 76 -14.33 8.05 -4.49
CA GLU A 76 -14.99 9.33 -4.72
C GLU A 76 -16.26 9.20 -5.57
N GLU A 77 -16.26 8.28 -6.54
CA GLU A 77 -17.39 8.05 -7.46
C GLU A 77 -18.66 7.54 -6.76
N TYR A 78 -18.53 6.87 -5.61
CA TYR A 78 -19.67 6.37 -4.84
C TYR A 78 -20.22 7.39 -3.82
N ILE A 79 -19.49 8.48 -3.56
CA ILE A 79 -19.85 9.42 -2.52
C ILE A 79 -20.59 10.60 -3.14
N PHE A 80 -21.77 10.91 -2.61
CA PHE A 80 -22.49 12.12 -3.00
C PHE A 80 -21.77 13.37 -2.45
N ASP A 81 -21.52 14.33 -3.34
CA ASP A 81 -20.88 15.59 -3.00
C ASP A 81 -21.85 16.50 -2.23
N LYS A 82 -21.54 16.76 -0.95
CA LYS A 82 -22.34 17.62 -0.06
C LYS A 82 -22.59 19.03 -0.60
N LYS A 83 -21.74 19.51 -1.50
CA LYS A 83 -21.89 20.82 -2.17
C LYS A 83 -23.24 20.95 -2.89
N TYR A 84 -23.81 19.84 -3.35
CA TYR A 84 -25.05 19.85 -4.11
C TYR A 84 -26.30 19.80 -3.22
N GLU A 85 -26.20 19.48 -1.92
CA GLU A 85 -27.35 19.34 -1.01
C GLU A 85 -28.23 20.59 -0.93
N ALA A 86 -27.62 21.78 -0.92
CA ALA A 86 -28.35 23.05 -0.81
C ALA A 86 -29.15 23.39 -2.09
N ASN A 87 -28.63 23.01 -3.26
CA ASN A 87 -29.17 23.43 -4.56
C ASN A 87 -29.81 22.26 -5.32
N ILE A 88 -30.14 21.14 -4.66
CA ILE A 88 -30.72 19.96 -5.32
C ILE A 88 -31.97 20.35 -6.09
N ASN A 89 -32.91 21.04 -5.43
CA ASN A 89 -34.22 21.35 -6.00
C ASN A 89 -34.14 22.21 -7.27
N GLU A 90 -33.13 23.08 -7.38
CA GLU A 90 -32.91 23.93 -8.56
C GLU A 90 -32.29 23.16 -9.73
N ARG A 91 -31.54 22.08 -9.45
CA ARG A 91 -30.85 21.26 -10.46
C ARG A 91 -31.67 20.07 -10.94
N MET A 92 -32.75 19.73 -10.22
CA MET A 92 -33.64 18.63 -10.59
C MET A 92 -34.46 18.99 -11.82
N ARG A 93 -34.45 18.11 -12.82
CA ARG A 93 -35.37 18.22 -13.95
C ARG A 93 -36.78 17.84 -13.46
N PRO A 94 -37.84 18.50 -13.97
CA PRO A 94 -39.20 18.13 -13.64
C PRO A 94 -39.48 16.69 -14.08
N VAL A 95 -40.33 15.99 -13.31
CA VAL A 95 -40.71 14.60 -13.62
C VAL A 95 -41.53 14.58 -14.91
N VAL A 96 -41.03 13.88 -15.92
CA VAL A 96 -41.73 13.67 -17.20
C VAL A 96 -42.70 12.50 -17.03
N ARG A 97 -43.99 12.74 -17.28
CA ARG A 97 -45.01 11.68 -17.35
C ARG A 97 -45.02 11.10 -18.76
N LEU A 98 -44.87 9.80 -18.86
CA LEU A 98 -44.88 9.08 -20.14
C LEU A 98 -46.33 8.78 -20.55
N SER A 99 -46.57 8.70 -21.85
CA SER A 99 -47.84 8.19 -22.38
C SER A 99 -47.94 6.67 -22.15
N GLU A 100 -49.16 6.13 -22.06
CA GLU A 100 -49.39 4.68 -21.91
C GLU A 100 -48.70 3.89 -23.04
N ASN A 101 -48.81 4.38 -24.29
CA ASN A 101 -48.15 3.77 -25.44
C ASN A 101 -46.62 3.71 -25.28
N GLU A 102 -45.99 4.77 -24.76
CA GLU A 102 -44.53 4.82 -24.57
C GLU A 102 -44.07 3.85 -23.47
N VAL A 103 -44.90 3.66 -22.44
CA VAL A 103 -44.63 2.69 -21.36
C VAL A 103 -44.68 1.28 -21.91
N ASP A 104 -45.70 0.95 -22.71
CA ASP A 104 -45.85 -0.35 -23.35
C ASP A 104 -44.72 -0.65 -24.34
N GLU A 105 -44.33 0.33 -25.17
CA GLU A 105 -43.19 0.21 -26.09
C GLU A 105 -41.89 -0.09 -25.33
N ARG A 106 -41.62 0.63 -24.22
CA ARG A 106 -40.43 0.37 -23.39
C ARG A 106 -40.48 -1.01 -22.77
N ALA A 107 -41.63 -1.45 -22.27
CA ALA A 107 -41.78 -2.77 -21.67
C ALA A 107 -41.49 -3.88 -22.70
N ASN A 108 -41.97 -3.73 -23.94
CA ASN A 108 -41.70 -4.66 -25.04
C ASN A 108 -40.20 -4.67 -25.39
N LEU A 109 -39.57 -3.50 -25.53
CA LEU A 109 -38.13 -3.40 -25.81
C LEU A 109 -37.27 -4.00 -24.69
N GLU A 110 -37.64 -3.81 -23.43
CA GLU A 110 -36.95 -4.41 -22.30
C GLU A 110 -37.06 -5.94 -22.31
N MET A 111 -38.24 -6.47 -22.65
CA MET A 111 -38.45 -7.91 -22.80
C MET A 111 -37.56 -8.48 -23.92
N ASP A 112 -37.57 -7.86 -25.11
CA ASP A 112 -36.76 -8.28 -26.25
C ASP A 112 -35.26 -8.22 -25.93
N TYR A 113 -34.82 -7.16 -25.25
CA TYR A 113 -33.44 -7.00 -24.81
C TYR A 113 -33.03 -8.11 -23.83
N LYS A 114 -33.86 -8.42 -22.84
CA LYS A 114 -33.61 -9.52 -21.88
C LYS A 114 -33.55 -10.87 -22.56
N LEU A 115 -34.43 -11.13 -23.52
CA LEU A 115 -34.41 -12.36 -24.33
C LEU A 115 -33.12 -12.45 -25.14
N HIS A 116 -32.66 -11.35 -25.74
CA HIS A 116 -31.40 -11.30 -26.46
C HIS A 116 -30.19 -11.55 -25.56
N LEU A 117 -30.11 -10.90 -24.39
CA LEU A 117 -29.05 -11.13 -23.42
C LEU A 117 -29.00 -12.59 -22.95
N ASN A 118 -30.16 -13.21 -22.73
CA ASN A 118 -30.22 -14.63 -22.37
C ASN A 118 -29.66 -15.52 -23.49
N LYS A 119 -30.02 -15.25 -24.75
CA LYS A 119 -29.45 -15.98 -25.91
C LYS A 119 -27.92 -15.86 -25.96
N LEU A 120 -27.37 -14.66 -25.77
CA LEU A 120 -25.92 -14.46 -25.72
C LEU A 120 -25.27 -15.26 -24.58
N ALA A 121 -25.82 -15.17 -23.37
CA ALA A 121 -25.31 -15.92 -22.22
C ALA A 121 -25.34 -17.44 -22.44
N VAL A 122 -26.39 -17.98 -23.07
CA VAL A 122 -26.49 -19.40 -23.43
C VAL A 122 -25.43 -19.77 -24.49
N MET A 123 -25.19 -18.91 -25.47
CA MET A 123 -24.15 -19.13 -26.48
C MET A 123 -22.74 -19.14 -25.86
N ASP A 124 -22.44 -18.17 -24.99
CA ASP A 124 -21.14 -18.04 -24.33
C ASP A 124 -20.88 -19.23 -23.40
N THR A 125 -21.85 -19.59 -22.56
CA THR A 125 -21.74 -20.74 -21.65
C THR A 125 -21.57 -22.05 -22.43
N ARG A 126 -22.29 -22.24 -23.54
CA ARG A 126 -22.10 -23.39 -24.42
C ARG A 126 -20.70 -23.41 -25.03
N TRP A 127 -20.20 -22.27 -25.51
CA TRP A 127 -18.87 -22.16 -26.10
C TRP A 127 -17.77 -22.48 -25.07
N ILE A 128 -17.86 -21.92 -23.86
CA ILE A 128 -16.94 -22.21 -22.76
C ILE A 128 -16.95 -23.70 -22.43
N ALA A 129 -18.13 -24.31 -22.26
CA ALA A 129 -18.25 -25.73 -21.95
C ALA A 129 -17.63 -26.62 -23.05
N GLN A 130 -17.86 -26.29 -24.32
CA GLN A 130 -17.25 -27.00 -25.45
C GLN A 130 -15.72 -26.82 -25.49
N SER A 131 -15.22 -25.63 -25.17
CA SER A 131 -13.78 -25.36 -25.10
C SER A 131 -13.12 -26.21 -24.02
N ILE A 132 -13.72 -26.27 -22.82
CA ILE A 132 -13.25 -27.09 -21.70
C ILE A 132 -13.26 -28.58 -22.09
N GLN A 133 -14.36 -29.08 -22.66
CA GLN A 133 -14.46 -30.48 -23.08
C GLN A 133 -13.37 -30.86 -24.10
N LYS A 134 -13.07 -29.97 -25.05
CA LYS A 134 -12.00 -30.16 -26.03
C LYS A 134 -10.62 -30.17 -25.36
N GLN A 135 -10.37 -29.25 -24.42
CA GLN A 135 -9.14 -29.20 -23.64
C GLN A 135 -8.94 -30.49 -22.85
N GLU A 136 -9.95 -30.96 -22.13
CA GLU A 136 -9.91 -32.22 -21.36
C GLU A 136 -9.65 -33.43 -22.26
N SER A 137 -10.36 -33.53 -23.38
CA SER A 137 -10.17 -34.61 -24.36
C SER A 137 -8.75 -34.60 -24.94
N ALA A 138 -8.18 -33.42 -25.18
CA ALA A 138 -6.80 -33.28 -25.65
C ALA A 138 -5.79 -33.73 -24.57
N LEU A 139 -6.00 -33.33 -23.32
CA LEU A 139 -5.17 -33.74 -22.18
C LEU A 139 -5.21 -35.26 -21.93
N GLN A 140 -6.38 -35.89 -22.05
CA GLN A 140 -6.52 -37.34 -21.94
C GLN A 140 -5.71 -38.07 -23.02
N LYS A 141 -5.76 -37.60 -24.27
CA LYS A 141 -4.96 -38.16 -25.37
C LYS A 141 -3.46 -37.94 -25.12
N LEU A 142 -3.07 -36.75 -24.68
CA LEU A 142 -1.67 -36.42 -24.37
C LEU A 142 -1.11 -37.34 -23.28
N LYS A 143 -1.92 -37.64 -22.25
CA LYS A 143 -1.54 -38.55 -21.16
C LYS A 143 -1.24 -39.97 -21.64
N VAL A 144 -1.98 -40.47 -22.63
CA VAL A 144 -1.75 -41.80 -23.24
C VAL A 144 -0.48 -41.81 -24.09
N LEU A 145 -0.21 -40.73 -24.84
CA LEU A 145 0.93 -40.64 -25.75
C LEU A 145 2.25 -40.36 -25.02
N SER A 146 2.26 -39.42 -24.06
CA SER A 146 3.46 -39.02 -23.33
C SER A 146 3.12 -38.48 -21.93
N PRO A 147 3.49 -39.19 -20.85
CA PRO A 147 3.19 -38.75 -19.50
C PRO A 147 4.03 -37.53 -19.06
N GLU A 148 5.21 -37.33 -19.66
CA GLU A 148 6.10 -36.20 -19.35
C GLU A 148 5.51 -34.86 -19.82
N LEU A 149 5.07 -34.77 -21.09
CA LEU A 149 4.43 -33.57 -21.62
C LEU A 149 3.10 -33.27 -20.93
N TYR A 150 2.37 -34.31 -20.50
CA TYR A 150 1.15 -34.13 -19.71
C TYR A 150 1.45 -33.43 -18.37
N LYS A 151 2.53 -33.80 -17.66
CA LYS A 151 2.94 -33.12 -16.43
C LYS A 151 3.31 -31.67 -16.69
N ALA A 152 4.12 -31.41 -17.71
CA ALA A 152 4.51 -30.05 -18.09
C ALA A 152 3.29 -29.18 -18.47
N ALA A 153 2.31 -29.73 -19.18
CA ALA A 153 1.10 -29.00 -19.57
C ALA A 153 0.14 -28.67 -18.41
N LEU A 154 0.29 -29.33 -17.25
CA LEU A 154 -0.50 -29.02 -16.05
C LEU A 154 0.12 -27.90 -15.21
N GLU A 155 1.40 -27.60 -15.40
CA GLU A 155 2.09 -26.55 -14.65
C GLU A 155 1.56 -25.17 -15.12
N PRO A 156 1.14 -24.29 -14.18
CA PRO A 156 0.68 -22.96 -14.53
C PRO A 156 1.85 -22.11 -15.05
N ASP A 157 1.61 -21.34 -16.10
CA ASP A 157 2.59 -20.38 -16.61
C ASP A 157 2.61 -19.11 -15.74
N GLU A 158 3.50 -19.09 -14.75
CA GLU A 158 3.68 -17.96 -13.84
C GLU A 158 4.12 -16.68 -14.57
N CYS A 159 4.87 -16.79 -15.68
CA CYS A 159 5.34 -15.64 -16.45
C CYS A 159 4.16 -14.91 -17.09
N PHE A 160 3.23 -15.68 -17.66
CA PHE A 160 2.00 -15.14 -18.23
C PHE A 160 1.12 -14.46 -17.16
N LEU A 161 0.90 -15.12 -16.02
CA LEU A 161 0.01 -14.61 -14.96
C LEU A 161 0.49 -13.28 -14.36
N GLN A 162 1.80 -13.04 -14.29
CA GLN A 162 2.36 -11.80 -13.72
C GLN A 162 2.31 -10.61 -14.68
N SER A 163 2.38 -10.86 -16.00
CA SER A 163 2.60 -9.82 -17.01
C SER A 163 1.42 -9.59 -17.95
N PHE A 164 0.31 -10.31 -17.76
CA PHE A 164 -0.84 -10.19 -18.65
C PHE A 164 -1.51 -8.82 -18.50
N VAL A 165 -1.39 -7.99 -19.53
CA VAL A 165 -2.09 -6.70 -19.67
C VAL A 165 -2.92 -6.74 -20.94
N TYR A 166 -4.22 -6.51 -20.81
CA TYR A 166 -5.16 -6.44 -21.93
C TYR A 166 -5.77 -5.04 -22.01
N GLN A 167 -5.66 -4.42 -23.18
CA GLN A 167 -6.34 -3.18 -23.52
C GLN A 167 -7.58 -3.53 -24.35
N GLY A 168 -8.74 -3.04 -23.93
CA GLY A 168 -10.00 -3.27 -24.65
C GLY A 168 -9.99 -2.64 -26.05
N PRO A 169 -10.90 -3.07 -26.95
CA PRO A 169 -11.00 -2.50 -28.29
C PRO A 169 -11.40 -1.02 -28.23
N THR A 170 -10.82 -0.20 -29.10
CA THR A 170 -11.21 1.19 -29.30
C THR A 170 -12.41 1.30 -30.24
N LEU A 171 -13.20 2.37 -30.12
CA LEU A 171 -14.32 2.62 -31.04
C LEU A 171 -13.84 2.83 -32.48
N THR A 172 -12.68 3.48 -32.64
CA THR A 172 -12.01 3.69 -33.93
C THR A 172 -10.55 3.25 -33.82
N PRO A 173 -9.99 2.65 -34.87
CA PRO A 173 -8.57 2.28 -34.89
C PRO A 173 -7.68 3.54 -34.88
N PRO A 174 -6.44 3.44 -34.39
CA PRO A 174 -5.51 4.56 -34.38
C PRO A 174 -5.13 5.00 -35.80
N LEU A 175 -4.97 6.32 -35.98
CA LEU A 175 -4.49 6.93 -37.22
C LEU A 175 -2.95 7.00 -37.18
N GLU A 176 -2.28 6.49 -38.22
CA GLU A 176 -0.80 6.41 -38.25
C GLU A 176 -0.10 7.79 -38.25
N SER A 177 -0.72 8.81 -38.87
CA SER A 177 -0.13 10.14 -39.05
C SER A 177 -0.82 11.22 -38.21
N TYR A 178 -1.40 10.84 -37.06
CA TYR A 178 -1.98 11.80 -36.14
C TYR A 178 -0.92 12.36 -35.18
N GLU A 179 -0.63 13.65 -35.31
CA GLU A 179 0.19 14.39 -34.36
C GLU A 179 -0.71 15.02 -33.30
N PRO A 180 -0.71 14.52 -32.05
CA PRO A 180 -1.49 15.12 -30.98
C PRO A 180 -0.95 16.51 -30.61
N PRO A 181 -1.81 17.44 -30.21
CA PRO A 181 -1.36 18.74 -29.71
C PRO A 181 -0.58 18.59 -28.40
N ASP A 182 0.39 19.48 -28.19
CA ASP A 182 1.17 19.53 -26.95
C ASP A 182 0.30 19.90 -25.73
N GLY A 183 0.58 19.27 -24.60
CA GLY A 183 -0.11 19.53 -23.34
C GLY A 183 0.67 19.03 -22.13
N HIS A 184 0.37 19.59 -20.95
CA HIS A 184 0.96 19.16 -19.69
C HIS A 184 -0.08 18.40 -18.85
N TYR A 185 0.27 17.18 -18.44
CA TYR A 185 -0.51 16.41 -17.49
C TYR A 185 -0.12 16.80 -16.05
N ILE A 186 -1.09 17.28 -15.28
CA ILE A 186 -0.92 17.58 -13.84
C ILE A 186 -1.81 16.62 -13.06
N ASP A 187 -1.21 15.77 -12.24
CA ASP A 187 -1.95 14.86 -11.36
C ASP A 187 -2.60 15.66 -10.21
N VAL A 188 -3.93 15.70 -10.22
CA VAL A 188 -4.77 16.37 -9.21
C VAL A 188 -5.40 15.38 -8.21
N SER A 189 -4.93 14.13 -8.19
CA SER A 189 -5.43 13.08 -7.30
C SER A 189 -5.29 13.48 -5.83
N LYS A 190 -6.38 13.34 -5.07
CA LYS A 190 -6.38 13.67 -3.64
C LYS A 190 -5.47 12.73 -2.87
N LYS A 191 -4.54 13.29 -2.09
CA LYS A 191 -3.68 12.52 -1.19
C LYS A 191 -4.43 12.24 0.11
N TRP A 192 -4.71 10.96 0.35
CA TRP A 192 -5.29 10.49 1.60
C TRP A 192 -4.16 10.07 2.55
N LEU A 193 -4.11 10.66 3.74
CA LEU A 193 -3.23 10.19 4.82
C LEU A 193 -3.86 8.90 5.38
N CYS A 194 -3.17 7.77 5.20
CA CYS A 194 -3.55 6.46 5.75
C CYS A 194 -2.83 6.22 7.08
#